data_AF-A0A098EZ11-F1
#
_entry.id   AF-A0A098EZ11-F1
#
_cell.length_a   1.000
_cell.length_b   1.000
_cell.length_c   1.000
_cell.angle_alpha   90.00
_cell.angle_beta   90.00
_cell.angle_gamma   90.00
#
_symmetry.space_group_name_H-M   'P 1'
#
loop_
_entity.id
_entity.type
_entity.pdbx_description
1 polymer ?
#
loop_
_entity_poly.entity_id
_entity_poly.type
_entity_poly.pdbx_seq_one_letter_code
_entity_poly.pdbx_strand_id
1 'polypeptide(L)'
;MLKSILNMLLGSSEPAKPQPKGVSQDEVEALVDARIKEHAATLEKATAGQIKEQSEDYSLTDKQIDFALSLLAKVKDYELAVHPSTLTLKDLNKFIAYNRFKNKGILVNLEKKGVIRKN
;
A
#
# COMPACT_ATOMS: atom_id res chain seq x y z
N MET A 1 81.07 -19.22 -17.18
CA MET A 1 80.29 -19.33 -15.92
C MET A 1 79.23 -18.21 -15.77
N LEU A 2 78.80 -17.54 -16.84
CA LEU A 2 77.78 -16.46 -16.76
C LEU A 2 76.35 -16.92 -17.10
N LYS A 3 76.16 -18.16 -17.58
CA LYS A 3 74.84 -18.72 -17.91
C LYS A 3 74.06 -19.21 -16.68
N SER A 4 74.73 -19.47 -15.56
CA SER A 4 74.09 -19.98 -14.33
C SER A 4 73.37 -18.88 -13.54
N ILE A 5 73.77 -17.63 -13.70
CA ILE A 5 73.20 -16.49 -12.97
C ILE A 5 71.87 -16.05 -13.61
N LEU A 6 71.77 -16.13 -14.95
CA LEU A 6 70.54 -15.81 -15.68
C LEU A 6 69.39 -16.80 -15.38
N ASN A 7 69.70 -18.08 -15.15
CA ASN A 7 68.68 -19.09 -14.84
C ASN A 7 68.15 -18.99 -13.39
N MET A 8 68.83 -18.25 -12.52
CA MET A 8 68.45 -18.03 -11.13
C MET A 8 67.61 -16.75 -10.95
N LEU A 9 67.62 -15.84 -11.94
CA LEU A 9 66.89 -14.57 -11.91
C LEU A 9 65.51 -14.64 -12.58
N LEU A 10 65.27 -15.64 -13.45
CA LEU A 10 63.96 -15.87 -14.09
C LEU A 10 63.13 -17.00 -13.43
N GLY A 11 63.63 -17.58 -12.33
CA GLY A 11 62.89 -18.56 -11.54
C GLY A 11 61.92 -17.91 -10.57
N SER A 12 60.96 -17.13 -11.08
CA SER A 12 59.84 -16.68 -10.26
C SER A 12 58.76 -17.74 -10.31
N SER A 13 58.63 -18.48 -9.21
CA SER A 13 57.42 -19.23 -8.86
C SER A 13 56.20 -18.34 -9.09
N GLU A 14 55.34 -18.71 -10.03
CA GLU A 14 54.04 -18.06 -10.16
C GLU A 14 53.27 -18.24 -8.84
N PRO A 15 52.87 -17.15 -8.15
CA PRO A 15 51.83 -17.29 -7.14
C PRO A 15 50.55 -17.66 -7.90
N ALA A 16 49.95 -18.79 -7.53
CA ALA A 16 48.70 -19.28 -8.08
C ALA A 16 47.68 -18.13 -8.17
N LYS A 17 47.26 -17.82 -9.40
CA LYS A 17 46.17 -16.89 -9.67
C LYS A 17 44.98 -17.29 -8.78
N PRO A 18 44.34 -16.36 -8.05
CA PRO A 18 43.06 -16.67 -7.42
C PRO A 18 42.11 -17.05 -8.54
N GLN A 19 41.75 -18.34 -8.60
CA GLN A 19 40.73 -18.82 -9.51
C GLN A 19 39.47 -17.98 -9.24
N PRO A 20 38.86 -17.33 -10.25
CA PRO A 20 37.55 -16.77 -10.06
C PRO A 20 36.66 -17.93 -9.65
N LYS A 21 36.18 -17.91 -8.40
CA LYS A 21 35.15 -18.86 -7.95
C LYS A 21 34.03 -18.73 -8.98
N GLY A 22 33.92 -19.72 -9.85
CA GLY A 22 32.83 -19.81 -10.80
C GLY A 22 31.59 -19.83 -9.96
N VAL A 23 30.81 -18.75 -10.04
CA VAL A 23 29.50 -18.69 -9.40
C VAL A 23 28.71 -19.84 -10.03
N SER A 24 28.48 -20.90 -9.26
CA SER A 24 27.78 -22.08 -9.74
C SER A 24 26.33 -21.69 -10.02
N GLN A 25 25.76 -22.22 -11.10
CA GLN A 25 24.37 -21.94 -11.46
C GLN A 25 23.42 -22.26 -10.30
N ASP A 26 23.70 -23.35 -9.58
CA ASP A 26 22.97 -23.79 -8.39
C ASP A 26 22.97 -22.75 -7.26
N GLU A 27 24.08 -22.03 -7.07
CA GLU A 27 24.19 -20.96 -6.06
C GLU A 27 23.39 -19.73 -6.46
N VAL A 28 23.35 -19.40 -7.76
CA VAL A 28 22.51 -18.31 -8.29
C VAL A 28 21.04 -18.64 -8.15
N GLU A 29 20.64 -19.85 -8.54
CA GLU A 29 19.25 -20.33 -8.45
C GLU A 29 18.78 -20.33 -6.99
N ALA A 30 19.60 -20.83 -6.06
CA ALA A 30 19.30 -20.79 -4.64
C ALA A 30 19.12 -19.36 -4.10
N LEU A 31 19.94 -18.40 -4.57
CA LEU A 31 19.84 -17.00 -4.17
C LEU A 31 18.59 -16.33 -4.73
N VAL A 32 18.23 -16.64 -5.98
CA VAL A 32 17.01 -16.15 -6.63
C VAL A 32 15.77 -16.71 -5.92
N ASP A 33 15.74 -18.00 -5.63
CA ASP A 33 14.64 -18.65 -4.92
C ASP A 33 14.46 -18.10 -3.50
N ALA A 34 15.57 -17.89 -2.78
CA ALA A 34 15.54 -17.26 -1.46
C ALA A 34 14.97 -15.84 -1.55
N ARG A 35 15.35 -15.07 -2.56
CA ARG A 35 14.88 -13.68 -2.75
C ARG A 35 13.41 -13.63 -3.17
N ILE A 36 12.95 -14.54 -4.02
CA ILE A 36 11.54 -14.67 -4.40
C ILE A 36 10.72 -15.03 -3.17
N LYS A 37 11.19 -15.98 -2.35
CA LYS A 37 10.51 -16.39 -1.12
C LYS A 37 10.42 -15.26 -0.09
N GLU A 38 11.49 -14.47 0.06
CA GLU A 38 11.51 -13.29 0.93
C GLU A 38 10.54 -12.20 0.44
N HIS A 39 10.51 -11.92 -0.87
CA HIS A 39 9.57 -10.97 -1.45
C HIS A 39 8.12 -11.44 -1.30
N ALA A 40 7.84 -12.73 -1.53
CA ALA A 40 6.53 -13.32 -1.31
C ALA A 40 6.08 -13.18 0.16
N ALA A 41 6.95 -13.51 1.11
CA ALA A 41 6.66 -13.36 2.54
C ALA A 41 6.45 -11.89 2.97
N THR A 42 7.12 -10.95 2.31
CA THR A 42 6.95 -9.51 2.54
C THR A 42 5.62 -9.02 1.97
N LEU A 43 5.21 -9.50 0.80
CA LEU A 43 3.90 -9.21 0.22
C LEU A 43 2.77 -9.77 1.08
N GLU A 44 2.89 -11.01 1.55
CA GLU A 44 1.93 -11.62 2.50
C GLU A 44 1.84 -10.84 3.83
N LYS A 45 2.96 -10.33 4.35
CA LYS A 45 2.94 -9.45 5.54
C LYS A 45 2.33 -8.08 5.26
N ALA A 46 2.57 -7.52 4.07
CA ALA A 46 2.01 -6.24 3.66
C ALA A 46 0.49 -6.32 3.42
N THR A 47 -0.01 -7.44 2.87
CA THR A 47 -1.44 -7.69 2.70
C THR A 47 -2.12 -8.07 4.02
N ALA A 48 -1.48 -8.87 4.88
CA ALA A 48 -2.00 -9.20 6.21
C ALA A 48 -2.10 -7.99 7.16
N GLY A 49 -1.31 -6.93 6.94
CA GLY A 49 -1.42 -5.66 7.65
C GLY A 49 -2.52 -4.73 7.13
N GLN A 50 -3.03 -4.96 5.93
CA GLN A 50 -4.06 -4.13 5.27
C GLN A 50 -5.47 -4.75 5.31
N ILE A 51 -5.59 -6.02 5.70
CA ILE A 51 -6.89 -6.65 6.02
C ILE A 51 -7.14 -6.55 7.53
N LYS A 52 -7.06 -5.33 8.05
CA LYS A 52 -8.02 -4.91 9.05
C LYS A 52 -8.80 -3.80 8.36
N GLU A 53 -9.84 -4.19 7.64
CA GLU A 53 -11.07 -3.39 7.69
C GLU A 53 -11.42 -3.31 9.18
N GLN A 54 -10.81 -2.34 9.87
CA GLN A 54 -11.39 -1.80 11.06
C GLN A 54 -12.76 -1.35 10.60
N SER A 55 -13.76 -2.12 11.03
CA SER A 55 -15.17 -1.81 11.02
C SER A 55 -15.40 -0.52 11.80
N GLU A 56 -14.84 0.58 11.31
CA GLU A 56 -15.15 1.94 11.74
C GLU A 56 -16.47 2.36 11.08
N ASP A 57 -17.48 1.49 11.13
CA ASP A 57 -18.87 1.90 11.08
C ASP A 57 -19.24 2.37 12.49
N TYR A 58 -18.52 3.37 12.98
CA TYR A 58 -18.90 4.05 14.22
C TYR A 58 -20.20 4.77 13.93
N SER A 59 -21.24 4.38 14.68
CA SER A 59 -22.47 5.12 14.79
C SER A 59 -22.16 6.55 15.22
N LEU A 60 -22.82 7.51 14.59
CA LEU A 60 -22.65 8.92 14.96
C LEU A 60 -23.27 9.19 16.33
N THR A 61 -22.66 10.08 17.10
CA THR A 61 -23.32 10.72 18.26
C THR A 61 -24.46 11.62 17.79
N ASP A 62 -25.43 11.92 18.65
CA ASP A 62 -26.57 12.80 18.30
C ASP A 62 -26.11 14.15 17.73
N LYS A 63 -25.10 14.77 18.34
CA LYS A 63 -24.51 16.02 17.84
C LYS A 63 -23.93 15.89 16.43
N GLN A 64 -23.35 14.74 16.11
CA GLN A 64 -22.80 14.48 14.78
C GLN A 64 -23.91 14.20 13.75
N ILE A 65 -25.00 13.54 14.17
CA ILE A 65 -26.19 13.35 13.34
C ILE A 65 -26.79 14.72 13.00
N ASP A 66 -27.02 15.58 13.99
CA ASP A 66 -27.54 16.93 13.80
C ASP A 66 -26.66 17.74 12.84
N PHE A 67 -25.34 17.62 13.02
CA PHE A 67 -24.39 18.27 12.13
C PHE A 67 -24.48 17.74 10.69
N ALA A 68 -24.55 16.42 10.49
CA ALA A 68 -24.73 15.81 9.18
C ALA A 68 -26.02 16.29 8.49
N LEU A 69 -27.13 16.34 9.23
CA LEU A 69 -28.41 16.83 8.73
C LEU A 69 -28.33 18.32 8.34
N SER A 70 -27.66 19.14 9.14
CA SER A 70 -27.45 20.56 8.83
C SER A 70 -26.62 20.78 7.55
N LEU A 71 -25.72 19.85 7.22
CA LEU A 71 -24.93 19.87 6.00
C LEU A 71 -25.73 19.43 4.79
N LEU A 72 -26.61 18.42 4.95
CA LEU A 72 -27.51 17.96 3.89
C LEU A 72 -28.58 19.00 3.57
N ALA A 73 -29.12 19.71 4.57
CA ALA A 73 -30.10 20.78 4.37
C ALA A 73 -29.60 21.92 3.44
N LYS A 74 -28.28 22.08 3.29
CA LYS A 74 -27.66 23.04 2.35
C LYS A 74 -27.68 22.56 0.89
N VAL A 75 -28.03 21.29 0.66
CA VAL A 75 -28.07 20.63 -0.65
C VAL A 75 -29.52 20.43 -1.06
N LYS A 76 -30.09 21.44 -1.72
CA LYS A 76 -31.55 21.53 -1.98
C LYS A 76 -32.14 20.38 -2.80
N ASP A 77 -31.32 19.73 -3.63
CA ASP A 77 -31.79 18.72 -4.60
C ASP A 77 -31.82 17.31 -4.02
N TYR A 78 -31.44 17.12 -2.74
CA TYR A 78 -31.33 15.81 -2.13
C TYR A 78 -31.95 15.77 -0.74
N GLU A 79 -32.48 14.61 -0.38
CA GLU A 79 -32.92 14.27 0.97
C GLU A 79 -32.26 12.98 1.47
N LEU A 80 -32.37 12.74 2.77
CA LEU A 80 -31.85 11.55 3.40
C LEU A 80 -32.77 10.37 3.06
N ALA A 81 -32.18 9.28 2.56
CA ALA A 81 -32.90 8.07 2.17
C ALA A 81 -32.83 6.97 3.24
N VAL A 82 -32.03 7.17 4.29
CA VAL A 82 -31.87 6.25 5.43
C VAL A 82 -32.32 6.90 6.73
N HIS A 83 -32.50 6.11 7.78
CA HIS A 83 -32.77 6.66 9.10
C HIS A 83 -31.52 7.41 9.64
N PRO A 84 -31.63 8.60 10.25
CA PRO A 84 -30.46 9.37 10.68
C PRO A 84 -29.48 8.61 11.59
N SER A 85 -30.00 7.71 12.44
CA SER A 85 -29.17 6.90 13.34
C SER A 85 -28.31 5.84 12.64
N THR A 86 -28.57 5.56 11.35
CA THR A 86 -27.76 4.61 10.55
C THR A 86 -26.64 5.32 9.79
N LEU A 87 -26.53 6.65 9.92
CA LEU A 87 -25.41 7.38 9.33
C LEU A 87 -24.10 6.95 9.98
N THR A 88 -23.08 6.80 9.14
CA THR A 88 -21.74 6.45 9.57
C THR A 88 -20.84 7.68 9.61
N LEU A 89 -19.70 7.56 10.30
CA LEU A 89 -18.64 8.56 10.22
C LEU A 89 -18.16 8.81 8.77
N LYS A 90 -18.16 7.77 7.93
CA LYS A 90 -17.81 7.89 6.50
C LYS A 90 -18.81 8.76 5.74
N ASP A 91 -20.10 8.67 6.04
CA ASP A 91 -21.12 9.49 5.41
C ASP A 91 -21.04 10.94 5.87
N LEU A 92 -20.83 11.17 7.17
CA LEU A 92 -20.56 12.51 7.70
C LEU A 92 -19.35 13.16 7.02
N ASN A 93 -18.23 12.43 6.90
CA ASN A 93 -17.03 12.92 6.24
C ASN A 93 -17.29 13.31 4.78
N LYS A 94 -18.16 12.57 4.07
CA LYS A 94 -18.59 12.93 2.71
C LYS A 94 -19.46 14.17 2.70
N PHE A 95 -20.41 14.33 3.62
CA PHE A 95 -21.21 15.56 3.72
C PHE A 95 -20.34 16.79 3.97
N ILE A 96 -19.33 16.68 4.84
CA ILE A 96 -18.34 17.73 5.11
C ILE A 96 -17.54 18.03 3.84
N ALA A 97 -16.99 16.99 3.19
CA ALA A 97 -16.18 17.14 1.98
C ALA A 97 -16.97 17.78 0.83
N TYR A 98 -18.22 17.40 0.60
CA TYR A 98 -19.06 18.05 -0.39
C TYR A 98 -19.29 19.52 -0.05
N ASN A 99 -19.63 19.84 1.21
CA ASN A 99 -19.89 21.22 1.61
C ASN A 99 -18.65 22.11 1.47
N ARG A 100 -17.43 21.56 1.65
CA ARG A 100 -16.16 22.27 1.49
C ARG A 100 -15.70 22.40 0.04
N PHE A 101 -15.77 21.34 -0.74
CA PHE A 101 -15.14 21.26 -2.07
C PHE A 101 -16.12 21.28 -3.24
N LYS A 102 -17.42 21.11 -2.98
CA LYS A 102 -18.50 21.05 -3.99
C LYS A 102 -18.30 19.99 -5.08
N ASN A 103 -17.56 18.91 -4.77
CA ASN A 103 -17.34 17.80 -5.69
C ASN A 103 -18.63 16.95 -5.85
N LYS A 104 -19.26 17.04 -7.03
CA LYS A 104 -20.49 16.30 -7.36
C LYS A 104 -20.35 14.78 -7.29
N GLY A 105 -19.15 14.24 -7.52
CA GLY A 105 -18.89 12.79 -7.41
C GLY A 105 -19.16 12.23 -6.01
N ILE A 106 -19.08 13.07 -4.97
CA ILE A 106 -19.42 12.70 -3.59
C ILE A 106 -20.92 12.44 -3.47
N LEU A 107 -21.77 13.31 -4.03
CA LEU A 107 -23.22 13.12 -4.01
C LEU A 107 -23.61 11.88 -4.80
N VAL A 108 -23.01 11.65 -5.98
CA VAL A 108 -23.24 10.43 -6.77
C VAL A 108 -22.86 9.18 -5.97
N ASN A 109 -21.77 9.23 -5.18
CA ASN A 109 -21.38 8.10 -4.35
C ASN A 109 -22.35 7.85 -3.19
N LEU A 110 -22.82 8.91 -2.52
CA LEU A 110 -23.82 8.81 -1.46
C LEU A 110 -25.16 8.29 -1.99
N GLU A 111 -25.59 8.75 -3.16
CA GLU A 111 -26.79 8.31 -3.87
C GLU A 111 -26.70 6.83 -4.27
N LYS A 112 -25.57 6.41 -4.88
CA LYS A 112 -25.32 4.99 -5.21
C LYS A 112 -25.31 4.06 -4.01
N LYS A 113 -24.90 4.56 -2.84
CA LYS A 113 -24.96 3.82 -1.57
C LYS A 113 -26.36 3.82 -0.93
N GLY A 114 -27.31 4.58 -1.47
CA GLY A 114 -28.65 4.72 -0.93
C GLY A 114 -28.74 5.59 0.32
N VAL A 115 -27.69 6.36 0.67
CA VAL A 115 -27.69 7.25 1.85
C VAL A 115 -28.57 8.47 1.61
N ILE A 116 -28.52 9.01 0.39
CA ILE A 116 -29.36 10.12 -0.06
C ILE A 116 -30.09 9.74 -1.34
N ARG A 117 -31.15 10.47 -1.67
CA ARG A 117 -31.84 10.39 -2.96
C ARG A 117 -32.20 11.79 -3.43
N LYS A 118 -32.40 11.95 -4.74
CA LYS A 118 -32.90 13.21 -5.29
C LYS A 118 -34.34 13.44 -4.85
N ASN A 119 -34.65 14.70 -4.55
CA ASN A 119 -35.99 15.18 -4.26
C ASN A 119 -36.79 15.41 -5.54
#